data_AF-A0A838PUR8-F1
#
_entry.id   AF-A0A838PUR8-F1
#
_cell.length_a   1.000
_cell.length_b   1.000
_cell.length_c   1.000
_cell.angle_alpha   90.00
_cell.angle_beta   90.00
_cell.angle_gamma   90.00
#
_symmetry.space_group_name_H-M   'P 1'
#
loop_
_entity.id
_entity.type
_entity.pdbx_description
1 polymer ?
#
loop_
_entity_poly.entity_id
_entity_poly.type
_entity_poly.pdbx_seq_one_letter_code
_entity_poly.pdbx_strand_id
1 'polypeptide(L)'
;MLPAGLGVWPTVVAAVVFSGVEQLSGQSAPLVLAFLAAYALAQLAGIAVYGSSWLGAGDLFEVYSTALGQLAPIGRDDRGHVRWRHPLLALTTEPVPPGFVALVAVLVGTGLYDGAVLAGLPGGMLALAAWMVATTAVLVAGTRQAWLAPALLPLLAGQLAGHYLGPLLVDTQVAAVLASDPFGRGWDLLGLSGAEIVDPPLPGTLALWLQLALLVGGHVLAILVAQRLTAGCHDARTAGAVQFPFRLAVLTVLLAAVWLRFVGPA
;
A
#
# COMPACT_ATOMS: atom_id res chain seq x y z
N MET A 1 4.04 -8.08 26.13
CA MET A 1 4.30 -8.98 24.98
C MET A 1 3.01 -9.12 24.19
N LEU A 2 3.06 -9.04 22.86
CA LEU A 2 1.87 -9.18 22.01
C LEU A 2 1.39 -10.65 21.96
N PRO A 3 0.08 -10.90 21.84
CA PRO A 3 -0.44 -12.25 21.62
C PRO A 3 0.09 -12.85 20.31
N ALA A 4 0.52 -14.11 20.33
CA ALA A 4 1.14 -14.77 19.17
C ALA A 4 0.25 -14.84 17.92
N GLY A 5 -1.08 -14.83 18.08
CA GLY A 5 -2.04 -14.84 16.97
C GLY A 5 -2.46 -13.46 16.46
N LEU A 6 -2.05 -12.37 17.13
CA LEU A 6 -2.53 -11.03 16.80
C LEU A 6 -2.01 -10.56 15.43
N GLY A 7 -0.73 -10.83 15.14
CA GLY A 7 -0.08 -10.42 13.91
C GLY A 7 -0.33 -8.95 13.58
N VAL A 8 -0.72 -8.66 12.35
CA VAL A 8 -1.11 -7.32 11.87
C VAL A 8 -2.62 -7.16 11.70
N TRP A 9 -3.45 -8.01 12.33
CA TRP A 9 -4.91 -7.90 12.22
C TRP A 9 -5.47 -6.56 12.72
N PRO A 10 -4.97 -5.94 13.82
CA PRO A 10 -5.42 -4.61 14.21
C PRO A 10 -5.15 -3.57 13.11
N THR A 11 -4.02 -3.70 12.41
CA THR A 11 -3.70 -2.88 11.24
C THR A 11 -4.65 -3.13 10.07
N VAL A 12 -5.07 -4.37 9.81
CA VAL A 12 -6.09 -4.67 8.79
C VAL A 12 -7.40 -3.95 9.11
N VAL A 13 -7.84 -3.99 10.38
CA VAL A 13 -9.04 -3.28 10.83
C VAL A 13 -8.87 -1.77 10.66
N ALA A 14 -7.73 -1.21 11.06
CA ALA A 14 -7.42 0.19 10.88
C ALA A 14 -7.47 0.60 9.40
N ALA A 15 -6.92 -0.21 8.48
CA ALA A 15 -6.97 0.04 7.04
C ALA A 15 -8.41 0.07 6.51
N VAL A 16 -9.25 -0.90 6.88
CA VAL A 16 -10.66 -0.95 6.45
C VAL A 16 -11.44 0.27 6.96
N VAL A 17 -11.27 0.61 8.25
CA VAL A 17 -11.94 1.78 8.83
C VAL A 17 -11.45 3.07 8.19
N PHE A 18 -10.15 3.20 7.98
CA PHE A 18 -9.53 4.35 7.32
C PHE A 18 -10.12 4.56 5.92
N SER A 19 -10.11 3.54 5.07
CA SER A 19 -10.67 3.62 3.70
C SER A 19 -12.18 3.94 3.70
N GLY A 20 -12.92 3.50 4.73
CA GLY A 20 -14.32 3.87 4.91
C GLY A 20 -14.50 5.36 5.25
N VAL A 21 -13.71 5.87 6.19
CA VAL A 21 -13.72 7.28 6.59
C VAL A 21 -13.25 8.19 5.46
N GLU A 22 -12.23 7.77 4.71
CA GLU A 22 -11.69 8.49 3.56
C GLU A 22 -12.78 8.84 2.54
N GLN A 23 -13.66 7.90 2.21
CA GLN A 23 -14.80 8.15 1.30
C GLN A 23 -15.79 9.20 1.80
N LEU A 24 -15.92 9.33 3.12
CA LEU A 24 -16.85 10.26 3.76
C LEU A 24 -16.17 11.56 4.19
N SER A 25 -14.84 11.64 4.07
CA SER A 25 -14.02 12.72 4.64
C SER A 25 -14.39 14.09 4.09
N GLY A 26 -14.73 14.18 2.80
CA GLY A 26 -15.20 15.41 2.14
C GLY A 26 -16.56 15.91 2.62
N GLN A 27 -17.30 15.12 3.41
CA GLN A 27 -18.65 15.47 3.86
C GLN A 27 -18.67 16.06 5.27
N SER A 28 -17.65 15.79 6.11
CA SER A 28 -17.67 16.16 7.52
C SER A 28 -16.27 16.25 8.13
N ALA A 29 -15.76 17.47 8.33
CA ALA A 29 -14.53 17.69 9.09
C ALA A 29 -14.59 17.11 10.53
N PRO A 30 -15.72 17.22 11.28
CA PRO A 30 -15.85 16.55 12.57
C PRO A 30 -15.67 15.03 12.52
N LEU A 31 -16.09 14.36 11.45
CA LEU A 31 -15.90 12.91 11.27
C LEU A 31 -14.40 12.58 11.17
N VAL A 32 -13.65 13.35 10.37
CA VAL A 32 -12.20 13.17 10.21
C VAL A 32 -11.50 13.39 11.56
N LEU A 33 -11.84 14.46 12.28
CA LEU A 33 -11.26 14.73 13.60
C LEU A 33 -11.61 13.64 14.62
N ALA A 34 -12.85 13.15 14.62
CA ALA A 34 -13.27 12.05 15.50
C ALA A 34 -12.50 10.76 15.18
N PHE A 35 -12.30 10.44 13.91
CA PHE A 35 -11.47 9.30 13.49
C PHE A 35 -10.03 9.46 13.95
N LEU A 36 -9.40 10.61 13.71
CA LEU A 36 -8.01 10.87 14.13
C LEU A 36 -7.85 10.78 15.65
N ALA A 37 -8.79 11.33 16.42
CA ALA A 37 -8.80 11.24 17.87
C ALA A 37 -8.97 9.78 18.35
N ALA A 38 -9.91 9.04 17.77
CA ALA A 38 -10.12 7.63 18.10
C ALA A 38 -8.90 6.77 17.74
N TYR A 39 -8.28 7.01 16.59
CA TYR A 39 -7.06 6.35 16.16
C TYR A 39 -5.91 6.63 17.14
N ALA A 40 -5.67 7.90 17.47
CA ALA A 40 -4.63 8.29 18.42
C ALA A 40 -4.84 7.65 19.80
N LEU A 41 -6.08 7.66 20.32
CA LEU A 41 -6.42 7.00 21.58
C LEU A 41 -6.20 5.49 21.53
N ALA A 42 -6.56 4.83 20.42
CA ALA A 42 -6.30 3.41 20.22
C ALA A 42 -4.80 3.09 20.24
N GLN A 43 -3.96 3.94 19.63
CA GLN A 43 -2.50 3.76 19.66
C GLN A 43 -1.93 3.99 21.05
N LEU A 44 -2.36 5.03 21.75
CA LEU A 44 -1.93 5.30 23.12
C LEU A 44 -2.33 4.17 24.07
N ALA A 45 -3.55 3.63 23.93
CA ALA A 45 -4.01 2.49 24.71
C ALA A 45 -3.20 1.23 24.39
N GLY A 46 -2.95 0.95 23.11
CA GLY A 46 -2.12 -0.17 22.68
C GLY A 46 -0.70 -0.10 23.23
N ILE A 47 -0.07 1.09 23.18
CA ILE A 47 1.26 1.33 23.76
C ILE A 47 1.23 1.20 25.28
N ALA A 48 0.19 1.70 25.97
CA ALA A 48 0.07 1.59 27.42
C ALA A 48 -0.02 0.13 27.89
N VAL A 49 -0.66 -0.75 27.11
CA VAL A 49 -0.84 -2.18 27.46
C VAL A 49 0.34 -3.04 27.00
N TYR A 50 0.85 -2.82 25.78
CA TYR A 50 1.81 -3.72 25.13
C TYR A 50 3.20 -3.09 24.92
N GLY A 51 3.40 -1.83 25.30
CA GLY A 51 4.61 -1.06 25.03
C GLY A 51 4.76 -0.66 23.56
N SER A 52 5.94 -0.17 23.19
CA SER A 52 6.26 0.22 21.80
C SER A 52 6.11 -0.92 20.79
N SER A 53 6.13 -2.18 21.25
CA SER A 53 5.89 -3.34 20.39
C SER A 53 4.52 -3.31 19.70
N TRP A 54 3.52 -2.61 20.26
CA TRP A 54 2.22 -2.39 19.64
C TRP A 54 2.31 -1.78 18.25
N LEU A 55 3.22 -0.83 18.04
CA LEU A 55 3.33 -0.09 16.77
C LEU A 55 3.60 -1.04 15.59
N GLY A 56 4.44 -2.06 15.79
CA GLY A 56 4.73 -3.07 14.77
C GLY A 56 3.57 -4.03 14.42
N ALA A 57 2.41 -3.89 15.07
CA ALA A 57 1.24 -4.75 14.87
C ALA A 57 -0.06 -3.97 14.63
N GLY A 58 -0.26 -2.87 15.35
CA GLY A 58 -1.48 -2.08 15.35
C GLY A 58 -1.38 -0.69 14.76
N ASP A 59 -0.18 -0.22 14.41
CA ASP A 59 -0.04 1.02 13.66
C ASP A 59 0.03 0.78 12.17
N LEU A 60 -0.99 1.29 11.47
CA LEU A 60 -1.12 1.14 10.02
C LEU A 60 0.11 1.70 9.31
N PHE A 61 0.56 2.89 9.72
CA PHE A 61 1.68 3.57 9.09
C PHE A 61 3.02 2.90 9.41
N GLU A 62 3.27 2.48 10.65
CA GLU A 62 4.48 1.72 11.02
C GLU A 62 4.56 0.37 10.28
N VAL A 63 3.48 -0.43 10.30
CA VAL A 63 3.46 -1.73 9.63
C VAL A 63 3.64 -1.56 8.13
N TYR A 64 2.94 -0.62 7.53
CA TYR A 64 3.02 -0.33 6.10
C TYR A 64 4.41 0.16 5.68
N SER A 65 4.97 1.14 6.40
CA SER A 65 6.28 1.72 6.09
C SER A 65 7.41 0.71 6.32
N THR A 66 7.31 -0.13 7.36
CA THR A 66 8.25 -1.23 7.59
C THR A 66 8.21 -2.23 6.45
N ALA A 67 7.01 -2.60 5.99
CA ALA A 67 6.83 -3.58 4.93
C ALA A 67 7.36 -3.06 3.58
N LEU A 68 7.05 -1.82 3.20
CA LEU A 68 7.64 -1.18 2.01
C LEU A 68 9.14 -0.94 2.16
N GLY A 69 9.59 -0.63 3.38
CA GLY A 69 10.99 -0.46 3.72
C GLY A 69 11.84 -1.69 3.42
N GLN A 70 11.26 -2.89 3.33
CA GLN A 70 11.97 -4.09 2.90
C GLN A 70 12.44 -4.02 1.44
N LEU A 71 11.76 -3.23 0.60
CA LEU A 71 12.13 -2.99 -0.81
C LEU A 71 13.21 -1.90 -0.97
N ALA A 72 13.61 -1.22 0.11
CA ALA A 72 14.61 -0.16 -0.02
C ALA A 72 16.00 -0.75 -0.37
N PRO A 73 16.73 -0.17 -1.34
CA PRO A 73 18.06 -0.66 -1.74
C PRO A 73 19.13 -0.42 -0.67
N ILE A 74 18.78 0.32 0.38
CA ILE A 74 19.63 0.65 1.52
C ILE A 74 19.03 -0.01 2.76
N GLY A 75 19.87 -0.69 3.54
CA GLY A 75 19.52 -1.28 4.83
C GLY A 75 20.62 -1.05 5.85
N ARG A 76 20.45 -1.60 7.05
CA ARG A 76 21.48 -1.61 8.10
C ARG A 76 21.92 -3.03 8.40
N ASP A 77 23.18 -3.21 8.79
CA ASP A 77 23.67 -4.47 9.36
C ASP A 77 23.38 -4.54 10.87
N ASP A 78 23.68 -5.68 11.50
CA ASP A 78 23.48 -5.90 12.94
C ASP A 78 24.32 -4.95 13.82
N ARG A 79 25.30 -4.26 13.22
CA ARG A 79 26.16 -3.26 13.88
C ARG A 79 25.70 -1.83 13.62
N GLY A 80 24.60 -1.64 12.90
CA GLY A 80 24.00 -0.34 12.59
C GLY A 80 24.60 0.38 11.38
N HIS A 81 25.56 -0.22 10.67
CA HIS A 81 26.17 0.40 9.48
C HIS A 81 25.23 0.34 8.28
N VAL A 82 25.21 1.43 7.51
CA VAL A 82 24.46 1.52 6.26
C VAL A 82 25.12 0.61 5.22
N ARG A 83 24.35 -0.32 4.66
CA ARG A 83 24.80 -1.22 3.60
C ARG A 83 23.82 -1.22 2.44
N TRP A 84 24.36 -1.41 1.24
CA TRP A 84 23.56 -1.74 0.09
C TRP A 84 22.95 -3.14 0.28
N ARG A 85 21.67 -3.28 -0.05
CA ARG A 85 20.97 -4.55 -0.10
C ARG A 85 20.19 -4.63 -1.41
N HIS A 86 20.14 -5.82 -2.00
CA HIS A 86 19.28 -6.03 -3.15
C HIS A 86 17.82 -6.11 -2.68
N PRO A 87 16.91 -5.22 -3.12
CA PRO A 87 15.53 -5.14 -2.65
C PRO A 87 14.79 -6.49 -2.60
N LEU A 88 14.94 -7.29 -3.65
CA LEU A 88 14.23 -8.57 -3.79
C LEU A 88 14.82 -9.71 -2.94
N LEU A 89 16.07 -9.57 -2.46
CA LEU A 89 16.70 -10.57 -1.60
C LEU A 89 16.36 -10.36 -0.12
N ALA A 90 15.99 -9.14 0.27
CA ALA A 90 15.56 -8.85 1.64
C ALA A 90 14.20 -9.48 1.98
N LEU A 91 13.38 -9.77 0.97
CA LEU A 91 12.03 -10.34 1.14
C LEU A 91 12.04 -11.84 1.46
N THR A 92 13.19 -12.51 1.40
CA THR A 92 13.28 -13.97 1.60
C THR A 92 13.63 -14.38 3.03
N THR A 93 13.91 -13.41 3.91
CA THR A 93 14.48 -13.67 5.24
C THR A 93 13.57 -13.32 6.40
N GLU A 94 12.56 -12.46 6.20
CA GLU A 94 11.68 -12.01 7.29
C GLU A 94 10.41 -12.87 7.41
N PRO A 95 10.04 -13.32 8.62
CA PRO A 95 8.81 -14.05 8.83
C PRO A 95 7.59 -13.14 8.59
N VAL A 96 6.60 -13.65 7.89
CA VAL A 96 5.38 -12.90 7.60
C VAL A 96 4.41 -12.98 8.77
N PRO A 97 3.98 -11.83 9.35
CA PRO A 97 3.03 -11.84 10.44
C PRO A 97 1.63 -12.28 9.97
N PRO A 98 0.83 -12.94 10.83
CA PRO A 98 -0.57 -13.24 10.55
C PRO A 98 -1.34 -11.99 10.12
N GLY A 99 -2.22 -12.11 9.13
CA GLY A 99 -3.01 -11.00 8.61
C GLY A 99 -2.34 -10.17 7.50
N PHE A 100 -1.05 -10.39 7.20
CA PHE A 100 -0.33 -9.62 6.19
C PHE A 100 -0.95 -9.69 4.77
N VAL A 101 -1.37 -10.87 4.33
CA VAL A 101 -2.04 -11.03 3.02
C VAL A 101 -3.34 -10.23 2.98
N ALA A 102 -4.11 -10.23 4.07
CA ALA A 102 -5.35 -9.46 4.18
C ALA A 102 -5.06 -7.95 4.14
N LEU A 103 -4.00 -7.50 4.82
CA LEU A 103 -3.57 -6.10 4.77
C LEU A 103 -3.25 -5.67 3.34
N VAL A 104 -2.41 -6.43 2.63
CA VAL A 104 -2.08 -6.14 1.23
C VAL A 104 -3.34 -6.15 0.37
N ALA A 105 -4.24 -7.12 0.57
CA ALA A 105 -5.47 -7.20 -0.19
C ALA A 105 -6.42 -6.03 0.03
N VAL A 106 -6.55 -5.54 1.27
CA VAL A 106 -7.37 -4.36 1.60
C VAL A 106 -6.80 -3.12 0.91
N LEU A 107 -5.48 -2.92 0.98
CA LEU A 107 -4.82 -1.75 0.38
C LEU A 107 -4.93 -1.76 -1.16
N VAL A 108 -4.66 -2.92 -1.79
CA VAL A 108 -4.81 -3.08 -3.24
C VAL A 108 -6.28 -2.98 -3.66
N GLY A 109 -7.18 -3.58 -2.89
CA GLY A 109 -8.62 -3.55 -3.14
C GLY A 109 -9.21 -2.14 -3.05
N THR A 110 -8.69 -1.30 -2.17
CA THR A 110 -9.06 0.13 -2.08
C THR A 110 -8.69 0.87 -3.37
N GLY A 111 -7.44 0.73 -3.85
CA GLY A 111 -7.05 1.37 -5.11
C GLY A 111 -7.77 0.83 -6.34
N LEU A 112 -8.19 -0.44 -6.34
CA LEU A 112 -9.07 -1.00 -7.38
C LEU A 112 -10.49 -0.42 -7.29
N TYR A 113 -11.01 -0.26 -6.08
CA TYR A 113 -12.29 0.40 -5.85
C TYR A 113 -12.31 1.84 -6.40
N ASP A 114 -11.26 2.62 -6.14
CA ASP A 114 -11.16 3.99 -6.65
C ASP A 114 -11.15 4.01 -8.19
N GLY A 115 -10.38 3.10 -8.80
CA GLY A 115 -10.39 2.90 -10.26
C GLY A 115 -11.76 2.51 -10.80
N ALA A 116 -12.52 1.70 -10.05
CA ALA A 116 -13.88 1.31 -10.42
C ALA A 116 -14.87 2.47 -10.37
N VAL A 117 -14.80 3.31 -9.34
CA VAL A 117 -15.63 4.52 -9.25
C VAL A 117 -15.31 5.47 -10.41
N LEU A 118 -14.03 5.69 -10.72
CA LEU A 118 -13.61 6.49 -11.87
C LEU A 118 -14.07 5.89 -13.21
N ALA A 119 -14.16 4.56 -13.30
CA ALA A 119 -14.69 3.85 -14.46
C ALA A 119 -16.24 3.91 -14.57
N GLY A 120 -16.93 4.60 -13.66
CA GLY A 120 -18.38 4.74 -13.64
C GLY A 120 -19.13 3.57 -12.99
N LEU A 121 -18.43 2.68 -12.27
CA LEU A 121 -19.08 1.62 -11.49
C LEU A 121 -19.67 2.19 -10.18
N PRO A 122 -20.67 1.51 -9.58
CA PRO A 122 -21.29 1.99 -8.34
C PRO A 122 -20.28 2.16 -7.21
N GLY A 123 -20.28 3.34 -6.60
CA GLY A 123 -19.52 3.66 -5.40
C GLY A 123 -20.29 3.38 -4.09
N GLY A 124 -19.68 3.77 -2.98
CA GLY A 124 -20.23 3.68 -1.64
C GLY A 124 -19.66 2.50 -0.83
N MET A 125 -20.08 2.43 0.44
CA MET A 125 -19.48 1.54 1.43
C MET A 125 -19.63 0.05 1.09
N LEU A 126 -20.76 -0.36 0.51
CA LEU A 126 -20.99 -1.74 0.08
C LEU A 126 -20.09 -2.13 -1.10
N ALA A 127 -19.89 -1.21 -2.05
CA ALA A 127 -18.99 -1.44 -3.17
C ALA A 127 -17.54 -1.54 -2.69
N LEU A 128 -17.09 -0.62 -1.81
CA LEU A 128 -15.76 -0.70 -1.20
C LEU A 128 -15.53 -2.06 -0.50
N ALA A 129 -16.47 -2.47 0.35
CA ALA A 129 -16.40 -3.76 1.04
C ALA A 129 -16.35 -4.93 0.05
N ALA A 130 -17.16 -4.89 -1.02
CA ALA A 130 -17.16 -5.94 -2.04
C ALA A 130 -15.81 -6.05 -2.77
N TRP A 131 -15.18 -4.92 -3.13
CA TRP A 131 -13.86 -4.91 -3.74
C TRP A 131 -12.77 -5.43 -2.80
N MET A 132 -12.76 -5.00 -1.53
CA MET A 132 -11.82 -5.52 -0.52
C MET A 132 -11.98 -7.04 -0.32
N VAL A 133 -13.21 -7.54 -0.25
CA VAL A 133 -13.49 -8.98 -0.12
C VAL A 133 -13.05 -9.73 -1.37
N ALA A 134 -13.34 -9.23 -2.56
CA ALA A 134 -12.95 -9.85 -3.82
C ALA A 134 -11.43 -9.94 -3.96
N THR A 135 -10.71 -8.83 -3.70
CA THR A 135 -9.24 -8.82 -3.74
C THR A 135 -8.64 -9.75 -2.67
N THR A 136 -9.24 -9.80 -1.48
CA THR A 136 -8.82 -10.73 -0.42
C THR A 136 -8.99 -12.18 -0.86
N ALA A 137 -10.15 -12.53 -1.43
CA ALA A 137 -10.40 -13.88 -1.93
C ALA A 137 -9.39 -14.29 -3.02
N VAL A 138 -9.11 -13.39 -3.97
CA VAL A 138 -8.13 -13.63 -5.05
C VAL A 138 -6.73 -13.81 -4.49
N LEU A 139 -6.26 -12.90 -3.63
CA LEU A 139 -4.89 -12.98 -3.11
C LEU A 139 -4.70 -14.15 -2.16
N VAL A 140 -5.65 -14.44 -1.27
CA VAL A 140 -5.59 -15.63 -0.39
C VAL A 140 -5.62 -16.93 -1.19
N ALA A 141 -6.46 -17.02 -2.22
CA ALA A 141 -6.49 -18.18 -3.11
C ALA A 141 -5.17 -18.35 -3.88
N GLY A 142 -4.49 -17.24 -4.21
CA GLY A 142 -3.17 -17.22 -4.85
C GLY A 142 -2.01 -17.54 -3.91
N THR A 143 -2.04 -17.07 -2.66
CA THR A 143 -1.00 -17.27 -1.63
C THR A 143 -1.39 -18.37 -0.64
N ARG A 144 -1.61 -19.58 -1.15
CA ARG A 144 -1.98 -20.73 -0.29
C ARG A 144 -0.91 -21.11 0.73
N GLN A 145 0.34 -20.71 0.49
CA GLN A 145 1.43 -20.92 1.42
C GLN A 145 1.89 -19.58 1.99
N ALA A 146 1.90 -19.46 3.33
CA ALA A 146 2.19 -18.20 4.01
C ALA A 146 3.57 -17.61 3.68
N TRP A 147 4.57 -18.45 3.40
CA TRP A 147 5.91 -18.00 3.01
C TRP A 147 5.98 -17.34 1.63
N LEU A 148 4.93 -17.42 0.80
CA LEU A 148 4.83 -16.66 -0.46
C LEU A 148 4.38 -15.22 -0.27
N ALA A 149 3.79 -14.88 0.88
CA ALA A 149 3.21 -13.57 1.11
C ALA A 149 4.18 -12.37 0.92
N PRO A 150 5.51 -12.45 1.16
CA PRO A 150 6.42 -11.35 0.86
C PRO A 150 6.46 -11.00 -0.64
N ALA A 151 6.14 -11.95 -1.53
CA ALA A 151 6.05 -11.70 -2.96
C ALA A 151 4.91 -10.73 -3.33
N LEU A 152 3.96 -10.47 -2.43
CA LEU A 152 2.93 -9.45 -2.63
C LEU A 152 3.44 -8.02 -2.42
N LEU A 153 4.60 -7.84 -1.77
CA LEU A 153 5.12 -6.50 -1.46
C LEU A 153 5.42 -5.65 -2.70
N PRO A 154 6.12 -6.16 -3.73
CA PRO A 154 6.33 -5.39 -4.95
C PRO A 154 5.02 -5.05 -5.68
N LEU A 155 4.02 -5.95 -5.62
CA LEU A 155 2.69 -5.69 -6.19
C LEU A 155 2.03 -4.50 -5.48
N LEU A 156 2.00 -4.53 -4.14
CA LEU A 156 1.49 -3.43 -3.33
C LEU A 156 2.22 -2.13 -3.65
N ALA A 157 3.56 -2.15 -3.64
CA ALA A 157 4.39 -0.97 -3.91
C ALA A 157 4.13 -0.37 -5.29
N GLY A 158 4.01 -1.19 -6.34
CA GLY A 158 3.71 -0.73 -7.70
C GLY A 158 2.33 -0.09 -7.80
N GLN A 159 1.31 -0.70 -7.17
CA GLN A 159 -0.05 -0.14 -7.10
C GLN A 159 -0.05 1.23 -6.42
N LEU A 160 0.59 1.34 -5.25
CA LEU A 160 0.67 2.58 -4.48
C LEU A 160 1.40 3.68 -5.25
N ALA A 161 2.58 3.36 -5.80
CA ALA A 161 3.37 4.33 -6.55
C ALA A 161 2.61 4.80 -7.80
N GLY A 162 1.95 3.90 -8.53
CA GLY A 162 1.16 4.27 -9.70
C GLY A 162 -0.11 5.06 -9.36
N HIS A 163 -0.80 4.71 -8.28
CA HIS A 163 -2.04 5.37 -7.86
C HIS A 163 -1.80 6.77 -7.28
N TYR A 164 -0.77 6.92 -6.43
CA TYR A 164 -0.50 8.17 -5.72
C TYR A 164 0.53 9.08 -6.42
N LEU A 165 1.03 8.76 -7.61
CA LEU A 165 2.03 9.60 -8.30
C LEU A 165 1.54 11.04 -8.54
N GLY A 166 0.30 11.20 -9.00
CA GLY A 166 -0.30 12.51 -9.25
C GLY A 166 -0.46 13.31 -7.96
N PRO A 167 -1.24 12.81 -6.97
CA PRO A 167 -1.39 13.45 -5.67
C PRO A 167 -0.04 13.77 -5.02
N LEU A 168 0.92 12.85 -5.06
CA LEU A 168 2.26 13.09 -4.51
C LEU A 168 2.92 14.33 -5.12
N LEU A 169 2.86 14.49 -6.45
CA LEU A 169 3.46 15.64 -7.13
C LEU A 169 2.71 16.95 -6.85
N VAL A 170 1.38 16.91 -6.72
CA VAL A 170 0.57 18.10 -6.40
C VAL A 170 0.72 18.48 -4.93
N ASP A 171 0.54 17.54 -4.01
CA ASP A 171 0.58 17.77 -2.57
C ASP A 171 1.98 18.19 -2.11
N THR A 172 3.04 17.72 -2.79
CA THR A 172 4.40 18.20 -2.51
C THR A 172 4.59 19.67 -2.90
N GLN A 173 3.97 20.13 -3.99
CA GLN A 173 3.97 21.56 -4.36
C GLN A 173 3.23 22.38 -3.29
N VAL A 174 2.03 21.92 -2.89
CA VAL A 174 1.22 22.56 -1.84
C VAL A 174 2.00 22.63 -0.53
N ALA A 175 2.63 21.53 -0.12
CA ALA A 175 3.43 21.47 1.08
C ALA A 175 4.63 22.44 1.03
N ALA A 176 5.30 22.57 -0.12
CA ALA A 176 6.41 23.51 -0.29
C ALA A 176 5.95 24.98 -0.23
N VAL A 177 4.81 25.31 -0.82
CA VAL A 177 4.22 26.66 -0.73
C VAL A 177 3.82 26.98 0.72
N LEU A 178 3.12 26.07 1.39
CA LEU A 178 2.72 26.25 2.80
C LEU A 178 3.93 26.32 3.74
N ALA A 179 5.01 25.59 3.45
CA ALA A 179 6.26 25.65 4.22
C ALA A 179 7.00 27.00 4.07
N SER A 180 6.68 27.79 3.03
CA SER A 180 7.26 29.13 2.84
C SER A 180 6.69 30.15 3.82
N ASP A 181 5.39 30.00 4.17
CA ASP A 181 4.72 30.79 5.20
C ASP A 181 3.92 29.89 6.19
N PRO A 182 4.61 29.12 7.04
CA PRO A 182 3.97 28.07 7.86
C PRO A 182 3.00 28.62 8.91
N PHE A 183 3.08 29.92 9.23
CA PHE A 183 2.24 30.57 10.23
C PHE A 183 1.33 31.66 9.66
N GLY A 184 1.28 31.84 8.34
CA GLY A 184 0.48 32.90 7.71
C GLY A 184 0.92 34.30 8.13
N ARG A 185 2.22 34.50 8.41
CA ARG A 185 2.79 35.78 8.87
C ARG A 185 3.36 36.61 7.72
N GLY A 186 3.17 36.18 6.48
CA GLY A 186 3.78 36.78 5.29
C GLY A 186 5.26 36.45 5.16
N TRP A 187 5.72 35.34 5.76
CA TRP A 187 7.08 34.86 5.54
C TRP A 187 7.23 34.29 4.13
N ASP A 188 8.45 34.33 3.60
CA ASP A 188 8.77 33.69 2.32
C ASP A 188 10.10 32.94 2.43
N LEU A 189 10.11 31.90 3.26
CA LEU A 189 11.33 31.17 3.60
C LEU A 189 11.98 30.45 2.41
N LEU A 190 11.19 30.04 1.42
CA LEU A 190 11.66 29.31 0.25
C LEU A 190 11.51 30.10 -1.07
N GLY A 191 11.00 31.33 -1.02
CA GLY A 191 10.73 32.12 -2.23
C GLY A 191 9.52 31.62 -3.03
N LEU A 192 8.62 30.86 -2.40
CA LEU A 192 7.46 30.22 -3.05
C LEU A 192 6.13 30.82 -2.57
N SER A 193 6.15 31.89 -1.77
CA SER A 193 4.92 32.57 -1.34
C SER A 193 4.09 33.01 -2.56
N GLY A 194 2.85 32.52 -2.65
CA GLY A 194 1.95 32.82 -3.78
C GLY A 194 2.28 32.10 -5.09
N ALA A 195 3.18 31.12 -5.09
CA ALA A 195 3.42 30.29 -6.28
C ALA A 195 2.16 29.51 -6.68
N GLU A 196 1.86 29.47 -7.98
CA GLU A 196 0.74 28.72 -8.51
C GLU A 196 1.02 27.21 -8.46
N ILE A 197 0.00 26.42 -8.10
CA ILE A 197 0.08 24.96 -8.10
C ILE A 197 -0.22 24.44 -9.51
N VAL A 198 0.69 23.64 -10.06
CA VAL A 198 0.52 23.04 -11.39
C VAL A 198 -0.25 21.72 -11.28
N ASP A 199 -1.47 21.73 -11.80
CA ASP A 199 -2.36 20.56 -11.89
C ASP A 199 -3.05 20.54 -13.29
N PRO A 200 -2.77 19.55 -14.16
CA PRO A 200 -1.98 18.35 -13.89
C PRO A 200 -0.46 18.60 -13.85
N PRO A 201 0.28 17.96 -12.92
CA PRO A 201 1.72 18.17 -12.76
C PRO A 201 2.56 17.57 -13.91
N LEU A 202 1.97 16.70 -14.73
CA LEU A 202 2.59 16.05 -15.86
C LEU A 202 1.62 16.01 -17.05
N PRO A 203 2.12 16.01 -18.30
CA PRO A 203 1.27 15.75 -19.47
C PRO A 203 0.55 14.39 -19.34
N GLY A 204 -0.73 14.34 -19.70
CA GLY A 204 -1.58 13.15 -19.49
C GLY A 204 -0.98 11.85 -20.06
N THR A 205 -0.38 11.90 -21.26
CA THR A 205 0.30 10.76 -21.87
C THR A 205 1.49 10.27 -21.04
N LEU A 206 2.32 11.18 -20.52
CA LEU A 206 3.48 10.83 -19.71
C LEU A 206 3.02 10.24 -18.36
N ALA A 207 2.05 10.87 -17.71
CA ALA A 207 1.47 10.37 -16.46
C ALA A 207 0.92 8.95 -16.64
N LEU A 208 0.17 8.70 -17.72
CA LEU A 208 -0.36 7.37 -18.04
C LEU A 208 0.74 6.32 -18.16
N TRP A 209 1.79 6.59 -18.94
CA TRP A 209 2.90 5.64 -19.13
C TRP A 209 3.66 5.38 -17.84
N LEU A 210 3.94 6.40 -17.03
CA LEU A 210 4.62 6.22 -15.74
C LEU A 210 3.78 5.39 -14.78
N GLN A 211 2.48 5.67 -14.66
CA GLN A 211 1.59 4.92 -13.78
C GLN A 211 1.44 3.46 -14.24
N LEU A 212 1.33 3.21 -15.55
CA LEU A 212 1.33 1.86 -16.11
C LEU A 212 2.65 1.13 -15.88
N ALA A 213 3.79 1.79 -16.05
CA ALA A 213 5.10 1.21 -15.82
C ALA A 213 5.30 0.81 -14.34
N LEU A 214 4.88 1.67 -13.41
CA LEU A 214 4.91 1.38 -11.96
C LEU A 214 3.99 0.20 -11.60
N LEU A 215 2.76 0.19 -12.14
CA LEU A 215 1.80 -0.88 -11.94
C LEU A 215 2.34 -2.22 -12.46
N VAL A 216 2.70 -2.29 -13.75
CA VAL A 216 3.20 -3.51 -14.38
C VAL A 216 4.52 -3.95 -13.74
N GLY A 217 5.42 -3.01 -13.45
CA GLY A 217 6.69 -3.27 -12.79
C GLY A 217 6.51 -3.95 -11.43
N GLY A 218 5.60 -3.48 -10.59
CA GLY A 218 5.28 -4.11 -9.31
C GLY A 218 4.80 -5.56 -9.45
N HIS A 219 3.94 -5.83 -10.44
CA HIS A 219 3.42 -7.18 -10.70
C HIS A 219 4.50 -8.12 -11.26
N VAL A 220 5.36 -7.64 -12.16
CA VAL A 220 6.51 -8.41 -12.67
C VAL A 220 7.45 -8.76 -11.51
N LEU A 221 7.81 -7.78 -10.68
CA LEU A 221 8.68 -8.00 -9.52
C LEU A 221 8.06 -9.00 -8.53
N ALA A 222 6.74 -8.94 -8.30
CA ALA A 222 6.04 -9.92 -7.47
C ALA A 222 6.20 -11.36 -7.99
N ILE A 223 6.06 -11.56 -9.31
CA ILE A 223 6.26 -12.87 -9.94
C ILE A 223 7.72 -13.33 -9.81
N LEU A 224 8.69 -12.43 -9.99
CA LEU A 224 10.11 -12.74 -9.84
C LEU A 224 10.48 -13.12 -8.41
N VAL A 225 9.90 -12.45 -7.40
CA VAL A 225 10.10 -12.81 -5.99
C VAL A 225 9.49 -14.18 -5.70
N ALA A 226 8.27 -14.44 -6.17
CA ALA A 226 7.64 -15.75 -6.01
C ALA A 226 8.47 -16.87 -6.68
N GLN A 227 9.02 -16.61 -7.87
CA GLN A 227 9.95 -17.54 -8.56
C GLN A 227 11.16 -17.88 -7.68
N ARG A 228 11.80 -16.86 -7.10
CA ARG A 228 12.96 -17.07 -6.22
C ARG A 228 12.61 -17.85 -4.96
N LEU A 229 11.48 -17.54 -4.32
CA LEU A 229 11.03 -18.27 -3.13
C LEU A 229 10.74 -19.75 -3.45
N THR A 230 10.17 -20.05 -4.63
CA THR A 230 9.90 -21.43 -5.07
C THR A 230 11.14 -22.18 -5.57
N ALA A 231 12.26 -21.50 -5.82
CA ALA A 231 13.48 -22.14 -6.34
C ALA A 231 14.11 -23.13 -5.34
N GLY A 232 13.76 -23.04 -4.05
CA GLY A 232 14.16 -24.01 -3.03
C GLY A 232 13.35 -25.33 -3.04
N CYS A 233 12.30 -25.44 -3.85
CA CYS A 233 11.52 -26.67 -3.98
C CYS A 233 12.33 -27.75 -4.74
N HIS A 234 12.38 -28.97 -4.20
CA HIS A 234 13.16 -30.07 -4.78
C HIS A 234 12.55 -30.64 -6.08
N ASP A 235 11.24 -30.49 -6.30
CA ASP A 235 10.54 -30.97 -7.50
C ASP A 235 9.86 -29.82 -8.26
N ALA A 236 10.03 -29.85 -9.58
CA ALA A 236 9.44 -28.91 -10.52
C ALA A 236 7.90 -28.95 -10.50
N ARG A 237 7.29 -30.12 -10.25
CA ARG A 237 5.82 -30.22 -10.17
C ARG A 237 5.28 -29.49 -8.95
N THR A 238 5.90 -29.67 -7.79
CA THR A 238 5.53 -28.97 -6.56
C THR A 238 5.75 -27.46 -6.68
N ALA A 239 6.88 -27.03 -7.25
CA ALA A 239 7.14 -25.62 -7.52
C ALA A 239 6.06 -25.01 -8.42
N GLY A 240 5.70 -25.70 -9.52
CA GLY A 240 4.65 -25.27 -10.44
C GLY A 240 3.27 -25.19 -9.79
N ALA A 241 2.89 -26.19 -8.98
CA ALA A 241 1.59 -26.24 -8.31
C ALA A 241 1.40 -25.11 -7.30
N VAL A 242 2.48 -24.69 -6.63
CA VAL A 242 2.47 -23.57 -5.67
C VAL A 242 2.49 -22.22 -6.40
N GLN A 243 3.22 -22.13 -7.50
CA GLN A 243 3.45 -20.88 -8.21
C GLN A 243 2.30 -20.48 -9.14
N PHE A 244 1.65 -21.45 -9.79
CA PHE A 244 0.55 -21.21 -10.70
C PHE A 244 -0.59 -20.39 -10.08
N PRO A 245 -1.16 -20.74 -8.90
CA PRO A 245 -2.24 -19.96 -8.30
C PRO A 245 -1.78 -18.53 -7.95
N PHE A 246 -0.53 -18.35 -7.50
CA PHE A 246 0.01 -17.03 -7.21
C PHE A 246 0.09 -16.16 -8.47
N ARG A 247 0.67 -16.68 -9.56
CA ARG A 247 0.76 -15.96 -10.84
C ARG A 247 -0.61 -15.61 -11.39
N LEU A 248 -1.58 -16.52 -11.25
CA LEU A 248 -2.94 -16.28 -11.68
C LEU A 248 -3.57 -15.13 -10.88
N ALA A 249 -3.43 -15.12 -9.56
CA ALA A 249 -3.94 -14.05 -8.70
C ALA A 249 -3.32 -12.68 -9.06
N VAL A 250 -1.99 -12.63 -9.23
CA VAL A 250 -1.29 -11.42 -9.67
C VAL A 250 -1.79 -10.95 -11.04
N LEU A 251 -1.97 -11.86 -12.00
CA LEU A 251 -2.48 -11.52 -13.33
C LEU A 251 -3.93 -11.03 -13.27
N THR A 252 -4.79 -11.64 -12.47
CA THR A 252 -6.17 -11.20 -12.27
C THR A 252 -6.22 -9.78 -11.73
N VAL A 253 -5.42 -9.46 -10.71
CA VAL A 253 -5.34 -8.10 -10.15
C VAL A 253 -4.80 -7.11 -11.19
N LEU A 254 -3.75 -7.49 -11.94
CA LEU A 254 -3.19 -6.63 -12.99
C LEU A 254 -4.21 -6.31 -14.09
N LEU A 255 -4.89 -7.35 -14.60
CA LEU A 255 -5.87 -7.19 -15.66
C LEU A 255 -7.05 -6.35 -15.19
N ALA A 256 -7.53 -6.54 -13.96
CA ALA A 256 -8.56 -5.69 -13.37
C ALA A 256 -8.09 -4.23 -13.28
N ALA A 257 -6.91 -3.96 -12.72
CA ALA A 257 -6.38 -2.59 -12.58
C ALA A 257 -6.20 -1.89 -13.93
N VAL A 258 -5.66 -2.60 -14.94
CA VAL A 258 -5.47 -2.07 -16.29
C VAL A 258 -6.82 -1.82 -16.96
N TRP A 259 -7.76 -2.75 -16.86
CA TRP A 259 -9.08 -2.60 -17.45
C TRP A 259 -9.82 -1.37 -16.90
N LEU A 260 -9.87 -1.22 -15.56
CA LEU A 260 -10.52 -0.08 -14.91
C LEU A 260 -9.95 1.27 -15.38
N ARG A 261 -8.65 1.30 -15.65
CA ARG A 261 -7.94 2.50 -16.12
C ARG A 261 -8.29 2.91 -17.55
N PHE A 262 -8.68 1.96 -18.41
CA PHE A 262 -8.99 2.24 -19.82
C PHE A 262 -10.49 2.24 -20.15
N VAL A 263 -11.33 1.77 -19.24
CA VAL A 263 -12.79 1.72 -19.45
C VAL A 263 -13.52 2.97 -18.95
N GLY A 264 -12.86 3.83 -18.17
CA GLY A 264 -13.44 5.10 -17.76
C GLY A 264 -13.80 6.03 -18.94
N PRO A 265 -14.76 6.94 -18.75
CA PRO A 265 -15.18 7.86 -19.80
C PRO A 265 -13.99 8.71 -20.26
N ALA A 266 -13.79 8.74 -21.59
CA ALA A 266 -12.79 9.55 -22.27
C ALA A 266 -13.11 11.05 -22.19
#